data_AF-A0A0F3IXR0-F1
#
_entry.id   AF-A0A0F3IXR0-F1
#
_cell.length_a   1.000
_cell.length_b   1.000
_cell.length_c   1.000
_cell.angle_alpha   90.00
_cell.angle_beta   90.00
_cell.angle_gamma   90.00
#
_symmetry.space_group_name_H-M   'P 1'
#
loop_
_entity.id
_entity.type
_entity.pdbx_description
1 polymer ?
#
loop_
_entity_poly.entity_id
_entity_poly.type
_entity_poly.pdbx_seq_one_letter_code
_entity_poly.pdbx_strand_id
1 'polypeptide(L)'
;NSGVTVSTLTVPTDFTPVAGQLLYIPVGLDTTGKTLPGYFISVNSPKISTSDPLDNTSGFNPKADLSITFNKEVQLGTSGNLYLYKSDGTLVEVFTVKSSLVKTTTTKLTLNPTDDLLTNGSYYIKMDAGFLKDKDGNNFAGIADTTTLNFSTGQSLTITNTGGQITVSGVATLTLVADLTAQTISGSAIGGNTANNIDLSGVTSFGAQITGNAADNVIVGTRLADTLNGGDGFDTITGGAGANSFVFNTTSTKDASATKFDTITDWRAGTDSKIDFTSDLILGTQVFVAGAGVATIGTKGVATFNAADNTLALHLAAAEAAVAGTNKATVIWQEGSDAFILISDGTVGLSTNDVVIKLTGVTVGSGLTIAGGDITLIG
;
A
#
# COMPACT_ATOMS: atom_id res chain seq x y z
N ASN A 1 56.82 -16.44 13.28
CA ASN A 1 57.01 -16.05 11.87
C ASN A 1 55.82 -15.24 11.42
N SER A 2 56.13 -14.02 11.03
CA SER A 2 55.30 -13.03 10.37
C SER A 2 54.44 -13.58 9.23
N GLY A 3 53.22 -13.05 9.13
CA GLY A 3 52.56 -12.81 7.85
C GLY A 3 51.58 -13.88 7.39
N VAL A 4 50.36 -13.86 7.93
CA VAL A 4 49.21 -14.14 7.07
C VAL A 4 48.64 -12.79 6.66
N THR A 5 49.11 -12.28 5.53
CA THR A 5 48.43 -11.17 4.85
C THR A 5 47.13 -11.72 4.28
N VAL A 6 45.99 -11.28 4.82
CA VAL A 6 44.70 -11.45 4.15
C VAL A 6 44.68 -10.44 3.00
N SER A 7 45.16 -10.86 1.84
CA SER A 7 44.93 -10.12 0.60
C SER A 7 43.47 -10.25 0.21
N THR A 8 42.76 -9.13 0.06
CA THR A 8 41.45 -9.10 -0.59
C THR A 8 41.60 -9.66 -1.99
N LEU A 9 40.97 -10.81 -2.27
CA LEU A 9 40.96 -11.40 -3.60
C LEU A 9 39.97 -10.61 -4.47
N THR A 10 40.48 -9.81 -5.40
CA THR A 10 39.66 -9.18 -6.43
C THR A 10 39.41 -10.22 -7.51
N VAL A 11 38.14 -10.61 -7.70
CA VAL A 11 37.75 -11.46 -8.83
C VAL A 11 38.01 -10.66 -10.12
N PRO A 12 38.72 -11.21 -11.11
CA PRO A 12 38.93 -10.55 -12.40
C PRO A 12 37.60 -10.12 -13.02
N THR A 13 37.53 -8.90 -13.57
CA THR A 13 36.31 -8.33 -14.16
C THR A 13 35.83 -9.07 -15.41
N ASP A 14 36.70 -9.92 -15.96
CA ASP A 14 36.47 -10.80 -17.11
C ASP A 14 36.13 -12.25 -16.70
N PHE A 15 35.94 -12.53 -15.40
CA PHE A 15 35.45 -13.83 -14.96
C PHE A 15 33.97 -14.01 -15.32
N THR A 16 33.71 -14.82 -16.34
CA THR A 16 32.38 -15.32 -16.68
C THR A 16 32.15 -16.65 -15.98
N PRO A 17 31.37 -16.73 -14.89
CA PRO A 17 31.08 -18.00 -14.23
C PRO A 17 30.38 -18.94 -15.22
N VAL A 18 30.95 -20.13 -15.39
CA VAL A 18 30.33 -21.22 -16.16
C VAL A 18 29.43 -22.00 -15.22
N ALA A 19 28.18 -22.27 -15.64
CA ALA A 19 27.21 -23.07 -14.91
C ALA A 19 27.83 -24.40 -14.42
N GLY A 20 27.78 -24.65 -13.11
CA GLY A 20 28.28 -25.87 -12.49
C GLY A 20 29.80 -25.95 -12.26
N GLN A 21 30.60 -24.95 -12.65
CA GLN A 21 32.02 -24.90 -12.28
C GLN A 21 32.22 -24.28 -10.90
N LEU A 22 32.96 -24.98 -10.05
CA LEU A 22 33.47 -24.43 -8.81
C LEU A 22 34.63 -23.48 -9.13
N LEU A 23 34.61 -22.25 -8.59
CA LEU A 23 35.77 -21.37 -8.66
C LEU A 23 36.91 -21.99 -7.85
N TYR A 24 37.96 -22.46 -8.54
CA TYR A 24 39.17 -22.97 -7.90
C TYR A 24 40.05 -21.78 -7.52
N ILE A 25 40.19 -21.53 -6.22
CA ILE A 25 41.18 -20.59 -5.70
C ILE A 25 42.38 -21.43 -5.24
N PRO A 26 43.51 -21.45 -5.98
CA PRO A 26 44.71 -22.10 -5.51
C PRO A 26 45.23 -21.35 -4.28
N VAL A 27 45.10 -21.96 -3.09
CA VAL A 27 45.80 -21.50 -1.89
C VAL A 27 47.23 -22.05 -1.88
N GLY A 28 48.00 -21.73 -2.92
CA GLY A 28 49.42 -22.08 -3.02
C GLY A 28 49.78 -23.58 -2.90
N LEU A 29 51.08 -23.84 -2.88
CA LEU A 29 51.68 -25.14 -2.57
C LEU A 29 52.15 -25.11 -1.12
N ASP A 30 52.08 -26.24 -0.42
CA ASP A 30 52.82 -26.40 0.83
C ASP A 30 54.34 -26.41 0.57
N THR A 31 55.15 -26.39 1.62
CA THR A 31 56.62 -26.37 1.55
C THR A 31 57.22 -27.61 0.86
N THR A 32 56.40 -28.60 0.51
CA THR A 32 56.80 -29.82 -0.21
C THR A 32 56.30 -29.87 -1.65
N GLY A 33 55.65 -28.80 -2.13
CA GLY A 33 55.14 -28.74 -3.51
C GLY A 33 53.82 -29.46 -3.71
N LYS A 34 53.07 -29.79 -2.64
CA LYS A 34 51.71 -30.32 -2.74
C LYS A 34 50.68 -29.20 -2.67
N THR A 35 49.63 -29.31 -3.47
CA THR A 35 48.50 -28.36 -3.45
C THR A 35 47.77 -28.43 -2.12
N LEU A 36 47.59 -27.29 -1.46
CA LEU A 36 46.70 -27.19 -0.30
C LEU A 36 45.23 -27.30 -0.78
N PRO A 37 44.30 -27.89 -0.01
CA PRO A 37 42.92 -28.08 -0.43
C PRO A 37 42.24 -26.72 -0.69
N GLY A 38 41.74 -26.53 -1.91
CA GLY A 38 41.06 -25.30 -2.32
C GLY A 38 39.67 -25.16 -1.69
N TYR A 39 39.25 -23.92 -1.45
CA TYR A 39 37.89 -23.58 -1.02
C TYR A 39 37.04 -23.26 -2.24
N PHE A 40 35.87 -23.89 -2.36
CA PHE A 40 34.95 -23.64 -3.46
C PHE A 40 33.90 -22.61 -3.03
N ILE A 41 33.74 -21.53 -3.79
CA ILE A 41 32.65 -20.56 -3.60
C ILE A 41 31.73 -20.59 -4.82
N SER A 42 30.47 -20.98 -4.62
CA SER A 42 29.42 -20.87 -5.63
C SER A 42 28.88 -19.45 -5.63
N VAL A 43 29.41 -18.59 -6.51
CA VAL A 43 28.91 -17.21 -6.70
C VAL A 43 27.61 -17.15 -7.50
N ASN A 44 27.13 -18.28 -8.02
CA ASN A 44 25.94 -18.36 -8.86
C ASN A 44 24.73 -19.04 -8.20
N SER A 45 24.77 -19.36 -6.90
CA SER A 45 23.61 -19.92 -6.19
C SER A 45 22.39 -18.99 -6.18
N PRO A 46 21.15 -19.52 -6.11
CA PRO A 46 19.96 -18.73 -5.83
C PRO A 46 20.13 -17.87 -4.58
N LYS A 47 19.50 -16.70 -4.55
CA LYS A 47 19.41 -15.83 -3.37
C LYS A 47 17.97 -15.38 -3.18
N ILE A 48 17.55 -15.21 -1.93
CA ILE A 48 16.24 -14.63 -1.61
C ILE A 48 16.24 -13.18 -2.10
N SER A 49 15.25 -12.84 -2.91
CA SER A 49 14.98 -11.47 -3.38
C SER A 49 13.96 -10.80 -2.47
N THR A 50 12.89 -11.53 -2.12
CA THR A 50 11.84 -11.09 -1.20
C THR A 50 11.07 -12.29 -0.65
N SER A 51 10.25 -12.09 0.36
CA SER A 51 9.34 -13.08 0.92
C SER A 51 8.00 -12.46 1.30
N ASP A 52 6.99 -13.30 1.45
CA ASP A 52 5.70 -12.95 2.03
C ASP A 52 5.34 -14.05 3.04
N PRO A 53 5.31 -13.76 4.35
CA PRO A 53 5.60 -12.46 4.96
C PRO A 53 7.05 -12.01 4.75
N LEU A 54 7.28 -10.69 4.70
CA LEU A 54 8.62 -10.11 4.76
C LEU A 54 9.25 -10.39 6.13
N ASP A 55 10.59 -10.37 6.20
CA ASP A 55 11.28 -10.45 7.48
C ASP A 55 10.82 -9.34 8.45
N ASN A 56 10.59 -9.72 9.71
CA ASN A 56 10.01 -8.93 10.79
C ASN A 56 8.58 -8.43 10.53
N THR A 57 7.84 -9.02 9.59
CA THR A 57 6.42 -8.70 9.39
C THR A 57 5.64 -8.98 10.66
N SER A 58 4.83 -8.03 11.09
CA SER A 58 3.84 -8.21 12.16
C SER A 58 2.43 -8.29 11.57
N GLY A 59 1.58 -9.13 12.14
CA GLY A 59 0.18 -9.20 11.70
C GLY A 59 -0.03 -9.99 10.41
N PHE A 60 0.87 -10.93 10.10
CA PHE A 60 0.70 -11.84 8.97
C PHE A 60 -0.60 -12.65 9.11
N ASN A 61 -1.22 -13.01 7.98
CA ASN A 61 -2.42 -13.82 7.99
C ASN A 61 -2.11 -15.26 8.39
N PRO A 62 -2.63 -15.76 9.53
CA PRO A 62 -2.36 -17.13 9.97
C PRO A 62 -2.81 -18.20 8.97
N LYS A 63 -3.68 -17.86 8.03
CA LYS A 63 -4.23 -18.78 7.01
C LYS A 63 -3.59 -18.65 5.63
N ALA A 64 -2.67 -17.69 5.45
CA ALA A 64 -2.05 -17.45 4.15
C ALA A 64 -0.88 -18.42 3.92
N ASP A 65 -0.68 -18.79 2.65
CA ASP A 65 0.52 -19.49 2.21
C ASP A 65 1.75 -18.59 2.46
N LEU A 66 2.85 -19.19 2.91
CA LEU A 66 4.14 -18.53 2.99
C LEU A 66 4.81 -18.59 1.62
N SER A 67 5.48 -17.52 1.20
CA SER A 67 6.22 -17.53 -0.05
C SER A 67 7.58 -16.86 -0.01
N ILE A 68 8.51 -17.38 -0.80
CA ILE A 68 9.88 -16.89 -0.91
C ILE A 68 10.18 -16.75 -2.40
N THR A 69 10.55 -15.55 -2.83
CA THR A 69 10.92 -15.25 -4.20
C THR A 69 12.43 -15.13 -4.29
N PHE A 70 13.03 -15.82 -5.25
CA PHE A 70 14.45 -15.83 -5.49
C PHE A 70 14.82 -14.90 -6.65
N ASN A 71 16.09 -14.49 -6.70
CA ASN A 71 16.63 -13.64 -7.76
C ASN A 71 16.77 -14.34 -9.12
N LYS A 72 16.46 -15.64 -9.18
CA LYS A 72 16.49 -16.48 -10.38
C LYS A 72 15.54 -17.66 -10.21
N GLU A 73 15.32 -18.38 -11.29
CA GLU A 73 14.45 -19.55 -11.29
C GLU A 73 15.00 -20.67 -10.40
N VAL A 74 14.12 -21.29 -9.63
CA VAL A 74 14.44 -22.36 -8.68
C VAL A 74 13.52 -23.55 -8.86
N GLN A 75 14.02 -24.71 -8.47
CA GLN A 75 13.28 -25.96 -8.41
C GLN A 75 13.65 -26.70 -7.12
N LEU A 76 12.78 -27.62 -6.69
CA LEU A 76 13.08 -28.49 -5.56
C LEU A 76 14.36 -29.28 -5.83
N GLY A 77 15.21 -29.33 -4.81
CA GLY A 77 16.44 -30.11 -4.84
C GLY A 77 16.19 -31.59 -4.59
N THR A 78 17.25 -32.32 -4.27
CA THR A 78 17.19 -33.79 -4.09
C THR A 78 17.26 -34.23 -2.63
N SER A 79 17.45 -33.29 -1.70
CA SER A 79 17.69 -33.56 -0.28
C SER A 79 17.37 -32.32 0.57
N GLY A 80 17.41 -32.46 1.89
CA GLY A 80 17.17 -31.35 2.82
C GLY A 80 15.69 -31.10 3.08
N ASN A 81 15.40 -30.35 4.13
CA ASN A 81 14.05 -29.94 4.50
C ASN A 81 13.99 -28.43 4.74
N LEU A 82 12.76 -27.93 4.76
CA LEU A 82 12.43 -26.62 5.30
C LEU A 82 11.60 -26.82 6.56
N TYR A 83 11.84 -25.99 7.57
CA TYR A 83 11.23 -26.09 8.87
C TYR A 83 10.55 -24.77 9.21
N LEU A 84 9.31 -24.84 9.67
CA LEU A 84 8.61 -23.74 10.31
C LEU A 84 8.66 -23.95 11.81
N TYR A 85 9.17 -22.97 12.54
CA TYR A 85 9.23 -22.99 13.99
C TYR A 85 8.46 -21.81 14.57
N LYS A 86 7.99 -21.95 15.81
CA LYS A 86 7.65 -20.82 16.67
C LYS A 86 8.93 -20.17 17.20
N SER A 87 8.83 -18.90 17.57
CA SER A 87 9.93 -18.11 18.16
C SER A 87 10.50 -18.70 19.46
N ASP A 88 9.73 -19.54 20.18
CA ASP A 88 10.18 -20.27 21.36
C ASP A 88 11.01 -21.53 21.03
N GLY A 89 11.23 -21.82 19.74
CA GLY A 89 11.96 -23.00 19.26
C GLY A 89 11.09 -24.24 19.03
N THR A 90 9.79 -24.18 19.31
CA THR A 90 8.86 -25.29 19.03
C THR A 90 8.72 -25.50 17.53
N LEU A 91 8.95 -26.71 17.05
CA LEU A 91 8.72 -27.08 15.65
C LEU A 91 7.22 -27.09 15.36
N VAL A 92 6.81 -26.36 14.32
CA VAL A 92 5.43 -26.35 13.81
C VAL A 92 5.30 -27.40 12.72
N GLU A 93 6.16 -27.34 11.70
CA GLU A 93 6.06 -28.24 10.54
C GLU A 93 7.40 -28.44 9.83
N VAL A 94 7.55 -29.62 9.22
CA VAL A 94 8.67 -29.97 8.33
C VAL A 94 8.16 -30.17 6.92
N PHE A 95 8.64 -29.34 6.00
CA PHE A 95 8.40 -29.42 4.58
C PHE A 95 9.55 -30.18 3.90
N THR A 96 9.24 -31.32 3.29
CA THR A 96 10.23 -32.11 2.53
C THR A 96 10.16 -31.78 1.05
N VAL A 97 11.21 -32.07 0.29
CA VAL A 97 11.26 -31.87 -1.18
C VAL A 97 10.21 -32.67 -1.97
N LYS A 98 9.48 -33.58 -1.32
CA LYS A 98 8.38 -34.36 -1.92
C LYS A 98 7.01 -33.97 -1.39
N SER A 99 6.93 -33.02 -0.46
CA SER A 99 5.68 -32.63 0.16
C SER A 99 4.75 -31.95 -0.86
N SER A 100 3.47 -32.31 -0.85
CA SER A 100 2.43 -31.63 -1.63
C SER A 100 2.14 -30.21 -1.14
N LEU A 101 2.59 -29.88 0.07
CA LEU A 101 2.49 -28.56 0.69
C LEU A 101 3.52 -27.57 0.14
N VAL A 102 4.46 -28.04 -0.67
CA VAL A 102 5.55 -27.26 -1.24
C VAL A 102 5.34 -27.16 -2.74
N LYS A 103 5.31 -25.93 -3.27
CA LYS A 103 5.20 -25.66 -4.70
C LYS A 103 6.29 -24.71 -5.15
N THR A 104 6.88 -24.97 -6.30
CA THR A 104 7.82 -24.05 -6.95
C THR A 104 7.29 -23.65 -8.31
N THR A 105 7.21 -22.34 -8.57
CA THR A 105 6.80 -21.79 -9.87
C THR A 105 7.79 -20.69 -10.25
N THR A 106 8.52 -20.88 -11.35
CA THR A 106 9.59 -19.97 -11.79
C THR A 106 10.55 -19.59 -10.66
N THR A 107 10.52 -18.36 -10.17
CA THR A 107 11.39 -17.85 -9.10
C THR A 107 10.80 -17.99 -7.71
N LYS A 108 9.59 -18.52 -7.56
CA LYS A 108 8.81 -18.50 -6.31
C LYS A 108 8.67 -19.89 -5.71
N LEU A 109 9.01 -20.02 -4.42
CA LEU A 109 8.64 -21.11 -3.54
C LEU A 109 7.38 -20.70 -2.75
N THR A 110 6.38 -21.56 -2.71
CA THR A 110 5.17 -21.40 -1.90
C THR A 110 5.03 -22.59 -0.96
N LEU A 111 4.70 -22.32 0.30
CA LEU A 111 4.51 -23.29 1.37
C LEU A 111 3.12 -23.07 1.97
N ASN A 112 2.33 -24.13 2.06
CA ASN A 112 1.02 -24.10 2.72
C ASN A 112 1.08 -25.05 3.92
N PRO A 113 1.23 -24.54 5.17
CA PRO A 113 1.22 -25.39 6.35
C PRO A 113 -0.05 -26.25 6.45
N THR A 114 0.05 -27.44 7.05
CA THR A 114 -1.09 -28.36 7.17
C THR A 114 -2.24 -27.74 7.98
N ASP A 115 -1.89 -27.06 9.07
CA ASP A 115 -2.84 -26.36 9.94
C ASP A 115 -2.61 -24.84 9.84
N ASP A 116 -3.69 -24.06 9.94
CA ASP A 116 -3.62 -22.60 10.11
C ASP A 116 -2.70 -22.26 11.30
N LEU A 117 -1.85 -21.25 11.13
CA LEU A 117 -0.97 -20.78 12.20
C LEU A 117 -1.81 -20.21 13.37
N LEU A 118 -1.30 -20.29 14.58
CA LEU A 118 -1.94 -19.63 15.72
C LEU A 118 -1.95 -18.12 15.50
N THR A 119 -3.03 -17.46 15.90
CA THR A 119 -3.14 -16.00 15.97
C THR A 119 -2.18 -15.43 17.03
N ASN A 120 -1.66 -14.22 16.79
CA ASN A 120 -0.66 -13.57 17.65
C ASN A 120 0.57 -14.46 17.95
N GLY A 121 0.92 -15.38 17.05
CA GLY A 121 2.08 -16.25 17.16
C GLY A 121 3.28 -15.66 16.44
N SER A 122 4.48 -15.86 16.96
CA SER A 122 5.73 -15.47 16.29
C SER A 122 6.45 -16.71 15.77
N TYR A 123 6.95 -16.64 14.54
CA TYR A 123 7.49 -17.76 13.77
C TYR A 123 8.79 -17.39 13.04
N TYR A 124 9.60 -18.40 12.72
CA TYR A 124 10.75 -18.27 11.83
C TYR A 124 10.90 -19.49 10.92
N ILE A 125 11.53 -19.30 9.76
CA ILE A 125 11.83 -20.35 8.80
C ILE A 125 13.31 -20.74 8.88
N LYS A 126 13.58 -22.05 8.90
CA LYS A 126 14.90 -22.62 8.59
C LYS A 126 14.83 -23.46 7.35
N MET A 127 15.91 -23.51 6.57
CA MET A 127 15.95 -24.26 5.33
C MET A 127 17.32 -24.90 5.16
N ASP A 128 17.37 -26.21 4.97
CA ASP A 128 18.62 -26.91 4.74
C ASP A 128 19.18 -26.55 3.36
N ALA A 129 20.52 -26.51 3.27
CA ALA A 129 21.20 -26.45 1.99
C ALA A 129 20.78 -27.65 1.11
N GLY A 130 20.43 -27.38 -0.14
CA GLY A 130 19.99 -28.41 -1.10
C GLY A 130 18.48 -28.69 -1.12
N PHE A 131 17.67 -28.06 -0.27
CA PHE A 131 16.21 -28.09 -0.39
C PHE A 131 15.73 -27.46 -1.72
N LEU A 132 16.42 -26.41 -2.16
CA LEU A 132 16.23 -25.76 -3.46
C LEU A 132 17.54 -25.68 -4.24
N LYS A 133 17.42 -25.68 -5.58
CA LYS A 133 18.51 -25.43 -6.52
C LYS A 133 18.02 -24.65 -7.74
N ASP A 134 18.92 -24.02 -8.47
CA ASP A 134 18.61 -23.49 -9.80
C ASP A 134 18.62 -24.59 -10.88
N LYS A 135 18.32 -24.20 -12.11
CA LYS A 135 18.36 -25.08 -13.30
C LYS A 135 19.76 -25.61 -13.62
N ASP A 136 20.79 -24.87 -13.22
CA ASP A 136 22.19 -25.24 -13.42
C ASP A 136 22.69 -26.22 -12.34
N GLY A 137 21.85 -26.52 -11.35
CA GLY A 137 22.14 -27.45 -10.26
C GLY A 137 22.84 -26.82 -9.05
N ASN A 138 22.98 -25.49 -8.99
CA ASN A 138 23.57 -24.82 -7.84
C ASN A 138 22.54 -24.76 -6.70
N ASN A 139 22.90 -25.32 -5.55
CA ASN A 139 22.03 -25.32 -4.37
C ASN A 139 21.89 -23.90 -3.80
N PHE A 140 20.69 -23.59 -3.31
CA PHE A 140 20.50 -22.51 -2.36
C PHE A 140 21.25 -22.86 -1.06
N ALA A 141 21.91 -21.87 -0.47
CA ALA A 141 22.77 -22.07 0.72
C ALA A 141 21.97 -22.48 1.96
N GLY A 142 20.66 -22.24 1.99
CA GLY A 142 19.79 -22.50 3.13
C GLY A 142 19.62 -21.27 4.04
N ILE A 143 18.88 -21.47 5.12
CA ILE A 143 18.64 -20.52 6.21
C ILE A 143 18.89 -21.27 7.52
N ALA A 144 19.95 -20.89 8.25
CA ALA A 144 20.38 -21.61 9.45
C ALA A 144 19.99 -20.90 10.76
N ASP A 145 19.93 -19.57 10.73
CA ASP A 145 19.56 -18.71 11.86
C ASP A 145 18.04 -18.53 11.98
N THR A 146 17.61 -17.72 12.94
CA THR A 146 16.20 -17.45 13.26
C THR A 146 15.77 -16.04 12.87
N THR A 147 16.66 -15.26 12.24
CA THR A 147 16.49 -13.82 12.01
C THR A 147 16.42 -13.46 10.54
N THR A 148 16.84 -14.35 9.63
CA THR A 148 16.82 -14.10 8.19
C THR A 148 15.40 -14.03 7.64
N LEU A 149 14.48 -14.86 8.16
CA LEU A 149 13.07 -14.86 7.82
C LEU A 149 12.24 -15.19 9.07
N ASN A 150 11.80 -14.14 9.76
CA ASN A 150 10.91 -14.24 10.92
C ASN A 150 9.70 -13.32 10.75
N PHE A 151 8.59 -13.68 11.38
CA PHE A 151 7.34 -12.92 11.31
C PHE A 151 6.44 -13.23 12.50
N SER A 152 5.43 -12.40 12.75
CA SER A 152 4.32 -12.71 13.63
C SER A 152 2.99 -12.66 12.91
N THR A 153 2.07 -13.54 13.29
CA THR A 153 0.68 -13.51 12.84
C THR A 153 -0.12 -12.53 13.68
N GLY A 154 -1.23 -12.01 13.15
CA GLY A 154 -2.13 -11.14 13.91
C GLY A 154 -3.36 -11.86 14.45
N GLN A 155 -4.29 -11.08 14.99
CA GLN A 155 -5.60 -11.56 15.45
C GLN A 155 -6.49 -11.96 14.29
N SER A 156 -7.44 -12.88 14.50
CA SER A 156 -8.51 -13.10 13.53
C SER A 156 -9.30 -11.81 13.30
N LEU A 157 -9.72 -11.59 12.06
CA LEU A 157 -10.59 -10.47 11.72
C LEU A 157 -11.86 -10.51 12.60
N THR A 158 -12.12 -9.41 13.27
CA THR A 158 -13.30 -9.22 14.11
C THR A 158 -14.06 -8.01 13.59
N ILE A 159 -15.35 -8.21 13.28
CA ILE A 159 -16.28 -7.16 12.88
C ILE A 159 -17.24 -6.96 14.04
N THR A 160 -17.26 -5.75 14.59
CA THR A 160 -18.18 -5.37 15.67
C THR A 160 -19.10 -4.27 15.19
N ASN A 161 -20.38 -4.39 15.50
CA ASN A 161 -21.37 -3.33 15.31
C ASN A 161 -21.94 -2.93 16.67
N THR A 162 -21.51 -1.79 17.19
CA THR A 162 -21.99 -1.27 18.48
C THR A 162 -22.72 0.04 18.25
N GLY A 163 -24.05 0.02 18.38
CA GLY A 163 -24.86 1.24 18.25
C GLY A 163 -24.77 1.90 16.86
N GLY A 164 -24.53 1.12 15.81
CA GLY A 164 -24.34 1.63 14.45
C GLY A 164 -22.91 2.05 14.13
N GLN A 165 -21.97 2.01 15.08
CA GLN A 165 -20.54 2.09 14.76
C GLN A 165 -20.06 0.71 14.32
N ILE A 166 -19.58 0.61 13.08
CA ILE A 166 -18.82 -0.55 12.62
C ILE A 166 -17.36 -0.36 13.01
N THR A 167 -16.77 -1.31 13.72
CA THR A 167 -15.33 -1.37 13.96
C THR A 167 -14.81 -2.70 13.49
N VAL A 168 -13.76 -2.67 12.68
CA VAL A 168 -13.09 -3.86 12.15
C VAL A 168 -11.65 -3.87 12.64
N SER A 169 -11.21 -5.02 13.17
CA SER A 169 -9.84 -5.17 13.65
C SER A 169 -9.29 -6.57 13.37
N GLY A 170 -7.96 -6.68 13.36
CA GLY A 170 -7.25 -7.93 13.14
C GLY A 170 -6.79 -8.12 11.70
N VAL A 171 -6.67 -9.37 11.29
CA VAL A 171 -6.05 -9.76 10.04
C VAL A 171 -7.10 -10.28 9.07
N ALA A 172 -7.33 -9.51 8.00
CA ALA A 172 -8.09 -9.96 6.85
C ALA A 172 -7.26 -10.96 6.02
N THR A 173 -7.93 -11.85 5.29
CA THR A 173 -7.29 -12.84 4.41
C THR A 173 -7.23 -12.40 2.95
N LEU A 174 -7.89 -11.29 2.63
CA LEU A 174 -8.01 -10.66 1.32
C LEU A 174 -8.37 -9.18 1.50
N THR A 175 -8.32 -8.39 0.43
CA THR A 175 -8.80 -6.99 0.40
C THR A 175 -10.21 -6.90 0.97
N LEU A 176 -10.37 -6.13 2.04
CA LEU A 176 -11.68 -5.99 2.67
C LEU A 176 -12.61 -5.19 1.76
N VAL A 177 -13.81 -5.69 1.48
CA VAL A 177 -14.81 -4.96 0.67
C VAL A 177 -15.96 -4.59 1.59
N ALA A 178 -16.00 -3.35 2.04
CA ALA A 178 -17.07 -2.80 2.86
C ALA A 178 -18.05 -2.02 1.97
N ASP A 179 -19.31 -2.43 1.98
CA ASP A 179 -20.38 -1.75 1.26
C ASP A 179 -21.47 -1.39 2.27
N LEU A 180 -21.56 -0.11 2.63
CA LEU A 180 -22.54 0.39 3.60
C LEU A 180 -23.95 0.50 3.00
N THR A 181 -24.08 0.51 1.67
CA THR A 181 -25.38 0.44 0.99
C THR A 181 -25.93 -0.98 1.05
N ALA A 182 -25.11 -1.97 0.74
CA ALA A 182 -25.46 -3.39 0.88
C ALA A 182 -25.42 -3.89 2.34
N GLN A 183 -24.83 -3.10 3.26
CA GLN A 183 -24.59 -3.45 4.66
C GLN A 183 -23.81 -4.77 4.81
N THR A 184 -22.73 -4.88 4.05
CA THR A 184 -21.85 -6.05 4.08
C THR A 184 -20.38 -5.67 4.21
N ILE A 185 -19.61 -6.57 4.79
CA ILE A 185 -18.15 -6.54 4.79
C ILE A 185 -17.66 -7.90 4.31
N SER A 186 -16.95 -7.90 3.18
CA SER A 186 -16.48 -9.10 2.47
C SER A 186 -17.60 -10.14 2.29
N GLY A 187 -18.80 -9.67 1.92
CA GLY A 187 -20.01 -10.49 1.73
C GLY A 187 -20.73 -10.91 3.01
N SER A 188 -20.18 -10.65 4.18
CA SER A 188 -20.83 -10.93 5.47
C SER A 188 -21.73 -9.76 5.87
N ALA A 189 -22.98 -10.05 6.20
CA ALA A 189 -23.92 -9.02 6.67
C ALA A 189 -23.46 -8.42 8.01
N ILE A 190 -23.50 -7.09 8.13
CA ILE A 190 -23.08 -6.37 9.34
C ILE A 190 -24.23 -6.00 10.28
N GLY A 191 -25.47 -6.36 9.91
CA GLY A 191 -26.65 -6.24 10.77
C GLY A 191 -27.17 -4.81 10.97
N GLY A 192 -26.73 -3.84 10.16
CA GLY A 192 -27.13 -2.43 10.31
C GLY A 192 -25.95 -1.47 10.28
N ASN A 193 -26.12 -0.24 9.78
CA ASN A 193 -25.19 0.87 10.08
C ASN A 193 -25.96 2.19 10.20
N THR A 194 -26.70 2.36 11.31
CA THR A 194 -27.55 3.54 11.50
C THR A 194 -26.77 4.83 11.78
N ALA A 195 -25.51 4.71 12.23
CA ALA A 195 -24.64 5.85 12.47
C ALA A 195 -23.79 6.21 11.24
N ASN A 196 -23.91 5.43 10.15
CA ASN A 196 -23.17 5.63 8.92
C ASN A 196 -21.65 5.65 9.11
N ASN A 197 -21.16 5.00 10.17
CA ASN A 197 -19.76 5.05 10.57
C ASN A 197 -19.08 3.69 10.41
N ILE A 198 -17.88 3.70 9.87
CA ILE A 198 -17.02 2.54 9.72
C ILE A 198 -15.57 2.90 10.05
N ASP A 199 -14.96 2.09 10.92
CA ASP A 199 -13.57 2.23 11.33
C ASP A 199 -12.80 0.92 11.08
N LEU A 200 -11.90 0.96 10.10
CA LEU A 200 -11.00 -0.13 9.73
C LEU A 200 -9.55 0.09 10.20
N SER A 201 -9.30 1.10 11.04
CA SER A 201 -7.93 1.46 11.47
C SER A 201 -7.24 0.33 12.26
N GLY A 202 -8.01 -0.61 12.81
CA GLY A 202 -7.51 -1.82 13.48
C GLY A 202 -7.14 -2.98 12.55
N VAL A 203 -7.32 -2.86 11.24
CA VAL A 203 -6.96 -3.88 10.24
C VAL A 203 -5.51 -3.70 9.81
N THR A 204 -4.72 -4.79 9.86
CA THR A 204 -3.25 -4.69 9.71
C THR A 204 -2.65 -5.43 8.51
N SER A 205 -3.45 -6.12 7.69
CA SER A 205 -2.93 -7.07 6.70
C SER A 205 -3.22 -6.75 5.23
N PHE A 206 -4.36 -6.09 4.94
CA PHE A 206 -4.73 -5.66 3.59
C PHE A 206 -5.38 -4.28 3.64
N GLY A 207 -5.24 -3.54 2.54
CA GLY A 207 -6.07 -2.37 2.30
C GLY A 207 -7.54 -2.75 2.08
N ALA A 208 -8.40 -1.75 2.06
CA ALA A 208 -9.83 -1.88 1.96
C ALA A 208 -10.38 -1.15 0.74
N GLN A 209 -11.48 -1.68 0.22
CA GLN A 209 -12.41 -0.97 -0.66
C GLN A 209 -13.65 -0.66 0.17
N ILE A 210 -13.89 0.62 0.43
CA ILE A 210 -15.03 1.08 1.22
C ILE A 210 -15.93 1.91 0.31
N THR A 211 -17.18 1.50 0.20
CA THR A 211 -18.25 2.26 -0.44
C THR A 211 -19.28 2.63 0.62
N GLY A 212 -19.50 3.92 0.80
CA GLY A 212 -20.53 4.46 1.65
C GLY A 212 -21.93 4.33 1.07
N ASN A 213 -22.85 5.15 1.56
CA ASN A 213 -24.25 5.18 1.14
C ASN A 213 -24.67 6.63 0.82
N ALA A 214 -25.96 6.92 0.82
CA ALA A 214 -26.47 8.25 0.45
C ALA A 214 -26.59 9.21 1.65
N ALA A 215 -25.98 8.87 2.78
CA ALA A 215 -26.04 9.60 4.03
C ALA A 215 -24.63 9.90 4.52
N ASP A 216 -24.47 10.99 5.26
CA ASP A 216 -23.20 11.49 5.76
C ASP A 216 -22.40 10.40 6.51
N ASN A 217 -21.43 9.82 5.81
CA ASN A 217 -20.62 8.71 6.31
C ASN A 217 -19.38 9.23 7.03
N VAL A 218 -19.01 8.54 8.12
CA VAL A 218 -17.69 8.69 8.74
C VAL A 218 -16.89 7.44 8.43
N ILE A 219 -15.86 7.59 7.60
CA ILE A 219 -15.07 6.49 7.07
C ILE A 219 -13.63 6.63 7.56
N VAL A 220 -13.13 5.60 8.24
CA VAL A 220 -11.71 5.48 8.57
C VAL A 220 -11.17 4.22 7.89
N GLY A 221 -10.21 4.45 6.98
CA GLY A 221 -9.48 3.41 6.26
C GLY A 221 -8.53 2.61 7.16
N THR A 222 -7.77 1.74 6.53
CA THR A 222 -6.71 0.96 7.15
C THR A 222 -5.43 1.79 7.27
N ARG A 223 -4.29 1.14 7.51
CA ARG A 223 -2.95 1.77 7.41
C ARG A 223 -2.26 1.47 6.07
N LEU A 224 -2.94 0.77 5.18
CA LEU A 224 -2.46 0.27 3.90
C LEU A 224 -3.16 1.05 2.77
N ALA A 225 -2.86 0.72 1.51
CA ALA A 225 -3.46 1.40 0.37
C ALA A 225 -4.96 1.07 0.26
N ASP A 226 -5.82 2.06 0.49
CA ASP A 226 -7.27 1.92 0.46
C ASP A 226 -7.91 2.60 -0.77
N THR A 227 -9.10 2.14 -1.14
CA THR A 227 -10.03 2.82 -2.05
C THR A 227 -11.27 3.23 -1.26
N LEU A 228 -11.52 4.53 -1.16
CA LEU A 228 -12.49 5.10 -0.23
C LEU A 228 -13.49 5.95 -1.02
N ASN A 229 -14.72 5.48 -1.13
CA ASN A 229 -15.83 6.19 -1.75
C ASN A 229 -16.88 6.50 -0.68
N GLY A 230 -17.10 7.78 -0.38
CA GLY A 230 -18.10 8.22 0.57
C GLY A 230 -19.54 7.95 0.13
N GLY A 231 -19.79 7.88 -1.19
CA GLY A 231 -21.15 7.82 -1.73
C GLY A 231 -21.70 9.22 -2.01
N ASP A 232 -23.00 9.41 -1.77
CA ASP A 232 -23.62 10.74 -1.79
C ASP A 232 -23.74 11.23 -0.34
N GLY A 233 -23.55 12.52 -0.08
CA GLY A 233 -23.75 13.08 1.26
C GLY A 233 -22.68 14.08 1.61
N PHE A 234 -22.46 14.29 2.92
CA PHE A 234 -21.34 15.07 3.44
C PHE A 234 -20.43 14.16 4.25
N ASP A 235 -19.50 13.51 3.56
CA ASP A 235 -18.72 12.44 4.13
C ASP A 235 -17.45 12.96 4.81
N THR A 236 -17.06 12.32 5.90
CA THR A 236 -15.78 12.55 6.57
C THR A 236 -14.91 11.32 6.42
N ILE A 237 -13.86 11.42 5.60
CA ILE A 237 -13.00 10.31 5.21
C ILE A 237 -11.59 10.53 5.76
N THR A 238 -11.08 9.52 6.47
CA THR A 238 -9.70 9.43 6.94
C THR A 238 -9.05 8.25 6.25
N GLY A 239 -8.03 8.49 5.43
CA GLY A 239 -7.38 7.42 4.67
C GLY A 239 -6.41 6.58 5.48
N GLY A 240 -5.83 7.15 6.54
CA GLY A 240 -4.76 6.53 7.29
C GLY A 240 -3.42 6.63 6.57
N ALA A 241 -2.53 5.68 6.85
CA ALA A 241 -1.28 5.55 6.12
C ALA A 241 -1.51 4.86 4.76
N GLY A 242 -0.46 4.72 3.95
CA GLY A 242 -0.57 4.09 2.63
C GLY A 242 -0.94 5.07 1.50
N ALA A 243 -0.91 4.55 0.27
CA ALA A 243 -1.27 5.27 -0.94
C ALA A 243 -2.78 5.11 -1.17
N ASN A 244 -3.56 6.12 -0.77
CA ASN A 244 -5.01 6.03 -0.71
C ASN A 244 -5.67 6.69 -1.93
N SER A 245 -6.73 6.06 -2.43
CA SER A 245 -7.56 6.58 -3.51
C SER A 245 -8.90 7.03 -2.94
N PHE A 246 -9.10 8.34 -2.84
CA PHE A 246 -10.38 8.94 -2.44
C PHE A 246 -11.24 9.16 -3.67
N VAL A 247 -12.30 8.37 -3.82
CA VAL A 247 -13.10 8.30 -5.04
C VAL A 247 -14.31 9.23 -4.93
N PHE A 248 -14.46 10.10 -5.92
CA PHE A 248 -15.57 11.03 -6.04
C PHE A 248 -16.21 10.94 -7.43
N ASN A 249 -17.47 11.36 -7.53
CA ASN A 249 -18.18 11.55 -8.77
C ASN A 249 -18.99 12.85 -8.69
N THR A 250 -19.69 13.22 -9.76
CA THR A 250 -20.41 14.51 -9.85
C THR A 250 -21.50 14.70 -8.79
N THR A 251 -22.04 13.65 -8.18
CA THR A 251 -23.11 13.77 -7.16
C THR A 251 -22.61 13.55 -5.73
N SER A 252 -21.31 13.31 -5.54
CA SER A 252 -20.76 12.95 -4.23
C SER A 252 -21.10 13.98 -3.15
N THR A 253 -20.85 15.26 -3.42
CA THR A 253 -21.27 16.35 -2.52
C THR A 253 -22.70 16.78 -2.84
N LYS A 254 -23.68 16.06 -2.31
CA LYS A 254 -25.10 16.31 -2.59
C LYS A 254 -25.56 17.69 -2.10
N ASP A 255 -25.80 18.63 -3.01
CA ASP A 255 -26.14 20.04 -2.72
C ASP A 255 -25.00 20.79 -1.99
N ALA A 256 -23.84 20.89 -2.64
CA ALA A 256 -22.68 21.55 -2.08
C ALA A 256 -22.99 22.97 -1.58
N SER A 257 -22.42 23.35 -0.42
CA SER A 257 -22.51 24.70 0.13
C SER A 257 -21.37 24.98 1.12
N ALA A 258 -21.30 26.21 1.62
CA ALA A 258 -20.33 26.58 2.65
C ALA A 258 -20.46 25.82 3.99
N THR A 259 -21.50 25.00 4.17
CA THR A 259 -21.66 24.11 5.34
C THR A 259 -21.92 22.66 4.95
N LYS A 260 -21.77 22.33 3.67
CA LYS A 260 -22.15 21.04 3.08
C LYS A 260 -21.10 20.64 2.05
N PHE A 261 -20.15 19.84 2.48
CA PHE A 261 -19.00 19.40 1.68
C PHE A 261 -18.43 18.12 2.25
N ASP A 262 -17.76 17.36 1.41
CA ASP A 262 -16.97 16.21 1.85
C ASP A 262 -15.68 16.68 2.50
N THR A 263 -15.16 15.90 3.44
CA THR A 263 -13.94 16.24 4.18
C THR A 263 -12.97 15.06 4.15
N ILE A 264 -11.76 15.30 3.64
CA ILE A 264 -10.62 14.42 3.85
C ILE A 264 -9.80 14.97 5.03
N THR A 265 -9.63 14.16 6.07
CA THR A 265 -9.10 14.62 7.36
C THR A 265 -7.57 14.57 7.45
N ASP A 266 -6.92 13.76 6.61
CA ASP A 266 -5.50 13.42 6.74
C ASP A 266 -4.74 13.40 5.42
N TRP A 267 -5.16 14.22 4.45
CA TRP A 267 -4.47 14.35 3.17
C TRP A 267 -2.98 14.67 3.36
N ARG A 268 -2.12 13.93 2.66
CA ARG A 268 -0.67 14.12 2.66
C ARG A 268 -0.17 14.20 1.22
N ALA A 269 0.43 15.34 0.87
CA ALA A 269 1.08 15.49 -0.43
C ALA A 269 2.25 14.50 -0.57
N GLY A 270 2.40 13.88 -1.74
CA GLY A 270 3.54 13.03 -2.07
C GLY A 270 3.52 11.61 -1.46
N THR A 271 2.39 11.14 -0.92
CA THR A 271 2.24 9.77 -0.39
C THR A 271 1.66 8.77 -1.40
N ASP A 272 1.82 9.01 -2.70
CA ASP A 272 1.15 8.29 -3.81
C ASP A 272 -0.40 8.26 -3.71
N SER A 273 -0.98 8.97 -2.74
CA SER A 273 -2.42 9.14 -2.58
C SER A 273 -3.00 10.04 -3.68
N LYS A 274 -4.25 9.79 -4.04
CA LYS A 274 -4.96 10.53 -5.08
C LYS A 274 -6.42 10.78 -4.71
N ILE A 275 -6.97 11.88 -5.21
CA ILE A 275 -8.42 12.07 -5.33
C ILE A 275 -8.78 11.64 -6.76
N ASP A 276 -9.55 10.57 -6.89
CA ASP A 276 -9.96 9.96 -8.16
C ASP A 276 -11.38 10.41 -8.49
N PHE A 277 -11.55 11.26 -9.51
CA PHE A 277 -12.87 11.76 -9.90
C PHE A 277 -13.59 10.86 -10.92
N THR A 278 -13.12 9.62 -11.13
CA THR A 278 -13.64 8.57 -12.05
C THR A 278 -13.86 9.01 -13.50
N SER A 279 -13.46 10.23 -13.82
CA SER A 279 -13.70 10.91 -15.08
C SER A 279 -12.75 12.09 -15.22
N ASP A 280 -12.47 12.50 -16.46
CA ASP A 280 -11.51 13.56 -16.71
C ASP A 280 -11.93 14.89 -16.07
N LEU A 281 -10.98 15.49 -15.36
CA LEU A 281 -11.09 16.82 -14.77
C LEU A 281 -10.38 17.86 -15.63
N ILE A 282 -10.87 19.11 -15.57
CA ILE A 282 -10.26 20.25 -16.25
C ILE A 282 -9.69 21.18 -15.19
N LEU A 283 -8.44 21.61 -15.30
CA LEU A 283 -7.92 22.70 -14.46
C LEU A 283 -8.68 23.99 -14.78
N GLY A 284 -9.37 24.55 -13.79
CA GLY A 284 -9.93 25.89 -13.91
C GLY A 284 -8.80 26.89 -14.08
N THR A 285 -8.88 27.75 -15.10
CA THR A 285 -7.88 28.81 -15.31
C THR A 285 -8.59 30.07 -15.79
N GLN A 286 -8.46 31.17 -15.05
CA GLN A 286 -9.06 32.46 -15.39
C GLN A 286 -8.19 33.58 -14.85
N VAL A 287 -7.38 34.16 -15.73
CA VAL A 287 -6.40 35.18 -15.35
C VAL A 287 -6.95 36.56 -15.70
N PHE A 288 -7.81 37.09 -14.82
CA PHE A 288 -8.29 38.47 -14.83
C PHE A 288 -7.99 39.15 -13.47
N VAL A 289 -8.32 40.43 -13.30
CA VAL A 289 -8.23 41.12 -11.99
C VAL A 289 -9.43 40.72 -11.13
N ALA A 290 -9.21 40.19 -9.92
CA ALA A 290 -10.26 39.77 -9.00
C ALA A 290 -11.20 40.94 -8.63
N GLY A 291 -12.46 40.84 -9.03
CA GLY A 291 -13.55 41.72 -8.59
C GLY A 291 -14.34 41.06 -7.46
N ALA A 292 -15.12 41.83 -6.69
CA ALA A 292 -16.04 41.23 -5.72
C ALA A 292 -16.97 40.23 -6.43
N GLY A 293 -17.04 39.00 -5.93
CA GLY A 293 -17.85 37.92 -6.49
C GLY A 293 -17.27 37.22 -7.73
N VAL A 294 -16.00 37.47 -8.11
CA VAL A 294 -15.31 36.71 -9.18
C VAL A 294 -13.83 36.51 -8.82
N ALA A 295 -13.40 35.26 -8.72
CA ALA A 295 -12.02 34.90 -8.38
C ALA A 295 -11.05 35.02 -9.56
N THR A 296 -9.77 35.24 -9.27
CA THR A 296 -8.68 35.02 -10.24
C THR A 296 -8.10 33.63 -10.01
N ILE A 297 -7.97 32.83 -11.08
CA ILE A 297 -7.48 31.44 -11.00
C ILE A 297 -6.21 31.28 -11.84
N GLY A 298 -5.11 30.94 -11.17
CA GLY A 298 -3.81 30.73 -11.81
C GLY A 298 -3.75 29.48 -12.67
N THR A 299 -2.64 29.28 -13.37
CA THR A 299 -2.43 28.13 -14.30
C THR A 299 -2.38 26.76 -13.62
N LYS A 300 -2.34 26.73 -12.29
CA LYS A 300 -2.36 25.53 -11.45
C LYS A 300 -3.67 25.35 -10.69
N GLY A 301 -4.75 26.04 -11.11
CA GLY A 301 -6.06 25.96 -10.48
C GLY A 301 -6.19 26.70 -9.15
N VAL A 302 -5.14 27.42 -8.72
CA VAL A 302 -5.16 28.15 -7.43
C VAL A 302 -5.97 29.43 -7.58
N ALA A 303 -7.07 29.54 -6.86
CA ALA A 303 -7.90 30.73 -6.79
C ALA A 303 -7.41 31.73 -5.74
N THR A 304 -7.57 33.00 -6.08
CA THR A 304 -7.36 34.14 -5.20
C THR A 304 -8.59 35.05 -5.28
N PHE A 305 -8.97 35.62 -4.14
CA PHE A 305 -10.25 36.31 -3.99
C PHE A 305 -10.07 37.79 -3.67
N ASN A 306 -11.12 38.56 -3.95
CA ASN A 306 -11.19 39.95 -3.54
C ASN A 306 -11.34 40.04 -2.01
N ALA A 307 -10.79 41.09 -1.38
CA ALA A 307 -10.92 41.28 0.07
C ALA A 307 -12.37 41.43 0.57
N ALA A 308 -13.31 41.79 -0.32
CA ALA A 308 -14.74 41.82 -0.01
C ALA A 308 -15.35 40.41 0.10
N ASP A 309 -14.78 39.43 -0.57
CA ASP A 309 -15.15 38.02 -0.46
C ASP A 309 -14.38 37.46 0.74
N ASN A 310 -14.99 37.48 1.92
CA ASN A 310 -14.30 37.18 3.20
C ASN A 310 -14.94 36.03 3.99
N THR A 311 -15.75 35.22 3.31
CA THR A 311 -16.36 34.01 3.85
C THR A 311 -16.27 32.89 2.83
N LEU A 312 -16.28 31.64 3.29
CA LEU A 312 -16.30 30.47 2.41
C LEU A 312 -17.43 30.50 1.39
N ALA A 313 -18.61 31.00 1.78
CA ALA A 313 -19.75 31.14 0.86
C ALA A 313 -19.45 32.11 -0.29
N LEU A 314 -18.78 33.23 0.00
CA LEU A 314 -18.38 34.21 -1.01
C LEU A 314 -17.25 33.67 -1.89
N HIS A 315 -16.28 32.95 -1.30
CA HIS A 315 -15.21 32.31 -2.06
C HIS A 315 -15.76 31.24 -3.02
N LEU A 316 -16.68 30.38 -2.56
CA LEU A 316 -17.36 29.41 -3.42
C LEU A 316 -18.10 30.09 -4.59
N ALA A 317 -18.89 31.12 -4.29
CA ALA A 317 -19.61 31.87 -5.31
C ALA A 317 -18.66 32.55 -6.33
N ALA A 318 -17.55 33.11 -5.85
CA ALA A 318 -16.56 33.76 -6.69
C ALA A 318 -15.76 32.78 -7.55
N ALA A 319 -15.48 31.58 -7.03
CA ALA A 319 -14.83 30.50 -7.79
C ALA A 319 -15.75 29.97 -8.90
N GLU A 320 -17.02 29.69 -8.58
CA GLU A 320 -18.05 29.29 -9.56
C GLU A 320 -18.21 30.32 -10.67
N ALA A 321 -18.36 31.60 -10.30
CA ALA A 321 -18.50 32.68 -11.27
C ALA A 321 -17.29 32.79 -12.22
N ALA A 322 -16.08 32.48 -11.73
CA ALA A 322 -14.89 32.49 -12.56
C ALA A 322 -14.92 31.36 -13.61
N VAL A 323 -15.28 30.14 -13.21
CA VAL A 323 -15.23 28.95 -14.10
C VAL A 323 -16.52 28.67 -14.88
N ALA A 324 -17.50 29.56 -14.76
CA ALA A 324 -18.77 29.49 -15.49
C ALA A 324 -18.59 29.12 -16.98
N GLY A 325 -19.39 28.17 -17.45
CA GLY A 325 -19.36 27.62 -18.79
C GLY A 325 -18.39 26.45 -18.99
N THR A 326 -17.61 26.07 -17.97
CA THR A 326 -16.64 24.96 -18.06
C THR A 326 -17.02 23.82 -17.12
N ASN A 327 -17.63 22.78 -17.67
CA ASN A 327 -17.97 21.58 -16.91
C ASN A 327 -16.70 20.87 -16.41
N LYS A 328 -16.72 20.41 -15.16
CA LYS A 328 -15.63 19.78 -14.40
C LYS A 328 -14.41 20.68 -14.20
N ALA A 329 -14.63 21.99 -14.21
CA ALA A 329 -13.58 22.94 -13.86
C ALA A 329 -13.20 22.74 -12.39
N THR A 330 -11.93 22.44 -12.17
CA THR A 330 -11.37 22.09 -10.87
C THR A 330 -10.53 23.26 -10.37
N VAL A 331 -10.88 23.76 -9.18
CA VAL A 331 -10.28 24.95 -8.56
C VAL A 331 -9.89 24.59 -7.14
N ILE A 332 -8.77 25.13 -6.66
CA ILE A 332 -8.33 24.99 -5.27
C ILE A 332 -8.03 26.34 -4.62
N TRP A 333 -8.31 26.47 -3.33
CA TRP A 333 -7.89 27.64 -2.55
C TRP A 333 -7.68 27.31 -1.07
N GLN A 334 -7.14 28.29 -0.35
CA GLN A 334 -6.88 28.21 1.08
C GLN A 334 -8.01 28.88 1.88
N GLU A 335 -8.46 28.22 2.95
CA GLU A 335 -9.39 28.74 3.96
C GLU A 335 -8.80 28.51 5.35
N GLY A 336 -8.21 29.54 5.95
CA GLY A 336 -7.51 29.39 7.23
C GLY A 336 -6.40 28.33 7.11
N SER A 337 -6.50 27.24 7.87
CA SER A 337 -5.54 26.12 7.85
C SER A 337 -5.88 25.00 6.86
N ASP A 338 -7.01 25.09 6.17
CA ASP A 338 -7.54 24.02 5.34
C ASP A 338 -7.54 24.42 3.85
N ALA A 339 -7.42 23.44 2.97
CA ALA A 339 -7.59 23.65 1.53
C ALA A 339 -9.00 23.22 1.12
N PHE A 340 -9.57 23.92 0.14
CA PHE A 340 -10.85 23.56 -0.47
C PHE A 340 -10.67 23.34 -1.96
N ILE A 341 -11.23 22.25 -2.47
CA ILE A 341 -11.34 21.96 -3.89
C ILE A 341 -12.80 22.10 -4.30
N LEU A 342 -13.03 22.77 -5.41
CA LEU A 342 -14.30 22.80 -6.12
C LEU A 342 -14.13 22.07 -7.45
N ILE A 343 -15.02 21.15 -7.76
CA ILE A 343 -15.25 20.64 -9.11
C ILE A 343 -16.63 21.14 -9.55
N SER A 344 -16.64 22.14 -10.43
CA SER A 344 -17.86 22.81 -10.90
C SER A 344 -18.47 22.09 -12.10
N ASP A 345 -19.80 22.07 -12.20
CA ASP A 345 -20.55 21.61 -13.37
C ASP A 345 -20.59 22.65 -14.51
N GLY A 346 -20.04 23.84 -14.27
CA GLY A 346 -19.97 24.98 -15.19
C GLY A 346 -21.21 25.87 -15.17
N THR A 347 -22.23 25.56 -14.38
CA THR A 347 -23.39 26.41 -14.12
C THR A 347 -23.06 27.37 -12.99
N VAL A 348 -23.45 28.64 -13.12
CA VAL A 348 -23.18 29.61 -12.07
C VAL A 348 -23.97 29.27 -10.81
N GLY A 349 -23.24 29.07 -9.72
CA GLY A 349 -23.78 28.79 -8.39
C GLY A 349 -23.87 27.30 -8.11
N LEU A 350 -23.77 26.95 -6.82
CA LEU A 350 -23.68 25.55 -6.40
C LEU A 350 -24.99 24.78 -6.67
N SER A 351 -24.82 23.57 -7.16
CA SER A 351 -25.84 22.64 -7.64
C SER A 351 -25.60 21.24 -7.04
N THR A 352 -26.47 20.28 -7.36
CA THR A 352 -26.27 18.87 -6.99
C THR A 352 -25.12 18.20 -7.73
N ASN A 353 -24.58 18.82 -8.78
CA ASN A 353 -23.52 18.27 -9.61
C ASN A 353 -22.15 18.92 -9.34
N ASP A 354 -22.11 19.90 -8.44
CA ASP A 354 -20.86 20.49 -7.96
C ASP A 354 -20.34 19.69 -6.78
N VAL A 355 -19.03 19.49 -6.74
CA VAL A 355 -18.35 18.75 -5.69
C VAL A 355 -17.44 19.69 -4.94
N VAL A 356 -17.59 19.74 -3.62
CA VAL A 356 -16.74 20.55 -2.75
C VAL A 356 -16.07 19.63 -1.75
N ILE A 357 -14.75 19.63 -1.76
CA ILE A 357 -13.93 18.78 -0.90
C ILE A 357 -13.05 19.67 -0.04
N LYS A 358 -13.20 19.53 1.27
CA LYS A 358 -12.30 20.11 2.27
C LYS A 358 -11.14 19.15 2.54
N LEU A 359 -9.92 19.66 2.55
CA LEU A 359 -8.73 18.96 3.01
C LEU A 359 -8.23 19.60 4.30
N THR A 360 -8.35 18.87 5.40
CA THR A 360 -8.03 19.40 6.73
C THR A 360 -6.52 19.56 6.91
N GLY A 361 -6.08 20.73 7.37
CA GLY A 361 -4.68 21.01 7.69
C GLY A 361 -3.74 21.09 6.47
N VAL A 362 -4.29 21.17 5.25
CA VAL A 362 -3.49 21.26 4.02
C VAL A 362 -3.26 22.73 3.66
N THR A 363 -2.00 23.06 3.38
CA THR A 363 -1.63 24.37 2.82
C THR A 363 -1.54 24.27 1.30
N VAL A 364 -2.24 25.12 0.59
CA VAL A 364 -2.14 25.24 -0.87
C VAL A 364 -0.84 25.95 -1.24
N GLY A 365 0.15 25.23 -1.75
CA GLY A 365 1.36 25.82 -2.33
C GLY A 365 1.38 25.73 -3.85
N SER A 366 1.89 24.64 -4.43
CA SER A 366 2.13 24.49 -5.88
C SER A 366 0.85 24.37 -6.74
N GLY A 367 -0.31 24.22 -6.12
CA GLY A 367 -1.62 24.07 -6.76
C GLY A 367 -1.97 22.61 -7.05
N LEU A 368 -2.72 22.37 -8.13
CA LEU A 368 -3.21 21.05 -8.52
C LEU A 368 -2.33 20.41 -9.60
N THR A 369 -2.09 19.10 -9.47
CA THR A 369 -1.66 18.24 -10.57
C THR A 369 -2.78 17.27 -10.92
N ILE A 370 -3.32 17.39 -12.13
CA ILE A 370 -4.41 16.55 -12.66
C ILE A 370 -3.87 15.67 -13.79
N ALA A 371 -4.11 14.37 -13.71
CA ALA A 371 -3.81 13.42 -14.79
C ALA A 371 -4.92 12.36 -14.88
N GLY A 372 -5.62 12.29 -16.01
CA GLY A 372 -6.67 11.29 -16.24
C GLY A 372 -7.82 11.29 -15.22
N GLY A 373 -8.17 12.47 -14.67
CA GLY A 373 -9.18 12.60 -13.62
C GLY A 373 -8.65 12.48 -12.19
N ASP A 374 -7.37 12.16 -12.01
CA ASP A 374 -6.75 12.04 -10.69
C ASP A 374 -6.05 13.33 -10.27
N ILE A 375 -6.35 13.80 -9.05
CA ILE A 375 -5.58 14.85 -8.35
C ILE A 375 -4.56 14.16 -7.44
N THR A 376 -3.27 14.32 -7.72
CA THR A 376 -2.19 13.58 -7.04
C THR A 376 -1.25 14.46 -6.21
N LEU A 377 -1.19 15.76 -6.51
CA LEU A 377 -0.40 16.72 -5.76
C LEU A 377 -1.26 17.92 -5.40
N ILE A 378 -1.29 18.21 -4.10
CA ILE A 378 -1.96 19.35 -3.50
C ILE A 378 -1.03 19.84 -2.39
N GLY A 379 -0.35 20.96 -2.64
CA GLY A 379 0.72 21.45 -1.76
C GLY A 379 1.90 21.99 -2.53
#